data_AF-A0A950Z8G6-F1
#
_entry.id   AF-A0A950Z8G6-F1
#
_cell.length_a   1.000
_cell.length_b   1.000
_cell.length_c   1.000
_cell.angle_alpha   90.00
_cell.angle_beta   90.00
_cell.angle_gamma   90.00
#
_symmetry.space_group_name_H-M   'P 1'
#
loop_
_entity.id
_entity.type
_entity.pdbx_description
1 polymer ?
#
loop_
_entity_poly.entity_id
_entity_poly.type
_entity_poly.pdbx_seq_one_letter_code
_entity_poly.pdbx_strand_id
1 'polypeptide(L)'
;MNRENGSNSSHPSEQVLALYAGGDLPRMTRLRLRRHISGCDACDARVHAFQSAKSELKHEAQSETLTGFEAIADWPRLEREMLGNIAVGVAAARCIDHVGRGRALFWRTAFGTGLLGLFIAAWATHIPPEQTQNVLSSFRQVLGLEPRHSLSPVVRTTPDGIAVRAQGATLTILHPPSAVVSLSGPSVVSARYVDGETGQVTITKVYGQ
;
A
#
# COMPACT_ATOMS: atom_id res chain seq x y z
N MET A 1 27.41 33.87 8.06
CA MET A 1 26.58 33.34 9.16
C MET A 1 25.16 33.84 8.95
N ASN A 2 24.21 32.90 9.02
CA ASN A 2 22.81 32.94 8.59
C ASN A 2 22.03 34.25 8.81
N ARG A 3 21.26 34.65 7.79
CA ARG A 3 19.98 35.34 7.97
C ARG A 3 18.88 34.45 7.39
N GLU A 4 18.34 33.60 8.26
CA GLU A 4 16.97 33.13 8.13
C GLU A 4 16.06 34.21 8.73
N ASN A 5 15.11 34.73 7.95
CA ASN A 5 13.80 35.16 8.44
C ASN A 5 12.89 35.63 7.28
N GLY A 6 11.82 34.88 7.05
CA GLY A 6 10.49 35.52 6.94
C GLY A 6 9.79 35.61 5.58
N SER A 7 9.49 34.47 4.92
CA SER A 7 8.10 34.17 4.52
C SER A 7 7.97 32.69 4.15
N ASN A 8 6.94 32.03 4.67
CA ASN A 8 6.57 30.65 4.34
C ASN A 8 6.05 30.56 2.89
N SER A 9 6.97 30.67 1.93
CA SER A 9 6.78 30.10 0.61
C SER A 9 8.03 29.30 0.30
N SER A 10 7.94 27.98 0.51
CA SER A 10 9.01 27.05 0.15
C SER A 10 9.39 27.33 -1.31
N HIS A 11 10.61 27.79 -1.55
CA HIS A 11 11.09 27.96 -2.91
C HIS A 11 11.06 26.59 -3.62
N PRO A 12 10.69 26.56 -4.91
CA PRO A 12 10.78 25.34 -5.70
C PRO A 12 12.21 24.83 -5.72
N SER A 13 12.38 23.51 -5.79
CA SER A 13 13.70 22.92 -5.91
C SER A 13 14.38 23.36 -7.21
N GLU A 14 15.71 23.32 -7.20
CA GLU A 14 16.53 23.75 -8.34
C GLU A 14 16.22 22.96 -9.61
N GLN A 15 15.96 21.65 -9.50
CA GLN A 15 15.59 20.80 -10.63
C GLN A 15 14.27 21.27 -11.27
N VAL A 16 13.29 21.71 -10.46
CA VAL A 16 12.01 22.20 -10.97
C VAL A 16 12.19 23.55 -11.68
N LEU A 17 13.05 24.43 -11.18
CA LEU A 17 13.39 25.69 -11.84
C LEU A 17 14.14 25.46 -13.16
N ALA A 18 15.05 24.47 -13.21
CA ALA A 18 15.73 24.07 -14.43
C ALA A 18 14.75 23.51 -15.48
N LEU A 19 13.82 22.62 -15.09
CA LEU A 19 12.76 22.12 -15.97
C LEU A 19 11.81 23.22 -16.45
N TYR A 20 11.55 24.22 -15.61
CA TYR A 20 10.78 25.41 -15.98
C TYR A 20 11.51 26.23 -17.05
N ALA A 21 12.81 26.52 -16.84
CA ALA A 21 13.66 27.23 -17.79
C ALA A 21 13.81 26.46 -19.13
N GLY A 22 13.87 25.13 -19.06
CA GLY A 22 13.92 24.24 -20.23
C GLY A 22 12.63 24.20 -21.04
N GLY A 23 11.48 24.42 -20.38
CA GLY A 23 10.16 24.27 -20.99
C GLY A 23 9.64 22.83 -20.94
N ASP A 24 10.09 22.03 -19.97
CA ASP A 24 9.80 20.59 -19.86
C ASP A 24 8.77 20.28 -18.76
N LEU A 25 8.32 21.29 -18.02
CA LEU A 25 7.25 21.10 -17.03
C LEU A 25 5.86 20.98 -17.68
N PRO A 26 4.96 20.14 -17.12
CA PRO A 26 3.54 20.11 -17.48
C PRO A 26 2.91 21.50 -17.42
N ARG A 27 1.98 21.80 -18.34
CA ARG A 27 1.39 23.14 -18.53
C ARG A 27 0.85 23.75 -17.22
N MET A 28 0.15 22.97 -16.40
CA MET A 28 -0.44 23.46 -15.14
C MET A 28 0.63 23.82 -14.09
N THR A 29 1.65 22.97 -13.94
CA THR A 29 2.79 23.22 -13.03
C THR A 29 3.55 24.46 -13.48
N ARG A 30 3.77 24.63 -14.78
CA ARG A 30 4.42 25.81 -15.36
C ARG A 30 3.67 27.10 -15.03
N LEU A 31 2.34 27.12 -15.16
CA LEU A 31 1.55 28.32 -14.84
C LEU A 31 1.64 28.69 -13.35
N ARG A 32 1.60 27.71 -12.44
CA ARG A 32 1.76 27.95 -11.00
C ARG A 32 3.14 28.50 -10.68
N LEU A 33 4.18 27.87 -11.23
CA LEU A 33 5.56 28.30 -11.02
C LEU A 33 5.81 29.69 -11.58
N ARG A 34 5.26 30.01 -12.76
CA ARG A 34 5.33 31.35 -13.36
C ARG A 34 4.81 32.43 -12.42
N ARG A 35 3.68 32.19 -11.74
CA ARG A 35 3.12 33.13 -10.76
C ARG A 35 4.04 33.32 -9.56
N HIS A 36 4.66 32.26 -9.06
CA HIS A 36 5.64 32.36 -7.98
C HIS A 36 6.87 33.15 -8.42
N ILE A 37 7.44 32.82 -9.59
CA ILE A 37 8.63 33.46 -10.14
C ILE A 37 8.38 34.95 -10.37
N SER A 38 7.21 35.35 -10.89
CA SER A 38 6.87 36.76 -11.08
C SER A 38 6.80 37.59 -9.79
N GLY A 39 6.74 36.94 -8.62
CA GLY A 39 6.74 37.61 -7.31
C GLY A 39 7.97 37.27 -6.46
N CYS A 40 8.99 36.62 -7.03
CA CYS A 40 10.14 36.12 -6.29
C CYS A 40 11.43 36.32 -7.09
N ASP A 41 12.14 37.42 -6.81
CA ASP A 41 13.39 37.80 -7.50
C ASP A 41 14.46 36.70 -7.42
N ALA A 42 14.54 35.97 -6.30
CA ALA A 42 15.49 34.89 -6.12
C ALA A 42 15.23 33.68 -7.04
N CYS A 43 13.96 33.39 -7.35
CA CYS A 43 13.62 32.33 -8.29
C CYS A 43 13.73 32.82 -9.74
N ASP A 44 13.42 34.08 -10.01
CA ASP A 44 13.59 34.71 -11.32
C ASP A 44 15.05 34.76 -11.76
N ALA A 45 15.95 35.21 -10.87
CA ALA A 45 17.39 35.24 -11.13
C ALA A 45 17.96 33.85 -11.46
N ARG A 46 17.52 32.79 -10.75
CA ARG A 46 17.94 31.40 -11.02
C ARG A 46 17.45 30.91 -12.38
N VAL A 47 16.20 31.20 -12.74
CA VAL A 47 15.65 30.83 -14.05
C VAL A 47 16.38 31.56 -15.17
N HIS A 48 16.69 32.84 -14.98
CA HIS A 48 17.50 33.61 -15.92
C HIS A 48 18.91 33.03 -16.10
N ALA A 49 19.57 32.59 -15.03
CA ALA A 49 20.87 31.92 -15.11
C ALA A 49 20.81 30.60 -15.90
N PHE A 50 19.75 29.80 -15.73
CA PHE A 50 19.58 28.60 -16.55
C PHE A 50 19.30 28.91 -18.01
N GLN A 51 18.52 29.96 -18.29
CA GLN A 51 18.24 30.38 -19.66
C GLN A 51 19.49 30.92 -20.37
N SER A 52 20.33 31.69 -19.66
CA SER A 52 21.59 32.19 -20.20
C SER A 52 22.56 31.04 -20.52
N ALA A 53 22.76 30.12 -19.57
CA ALA A 53 23.60 28.94 -19.79
C ALA A 53 23.11 28.08 -20.96
N LYS A 54 21.78 27.88 -21.09
CA LYS A 54 21.19 27.19 -22.24
C LYS A 54 21.44 27.93 -23.56
N SER A 55 21.35 29.26 -23.57
CA SER A 55 21.58 30.06 -24.77
C SER A 55 23.05 30.05 -25.19
N GLU A 56 23.97 30.04 -24.24
CA GLU A 56 25.41 29.93 -24.46
C GLU A 56 25.77 28.57 -25.04
N LEU A 57 25.32 27.48 -24.42
CA LEU A 57 25.51 26.12 -24.97
C LEU A 57 24.90 25.97 -26.37
N LYS A 58 23.75 26.59 -26.63
CA LYS A 58 23.15 26.57 -27.97
C LYS A 58 23.97 27.35 -28.98
N HIS A 59 24.54 28.48 -28.57
CA HIS A 59 25.41 29.29 -29.43
C HIS A 59 26.70 28.51 -29.74
N GLU A 60 27.35 27.94 -28.73
CA GLU A 60 28.53 27.07 -28.90
C GLU A 60 28.24 25.90 -29.83
N ALA A 61 27.13 25.17 -29.63
CA ALA A 61 26.74 24.06 -30.50
C ALA A 61 26.43 24.48 -31.95
N GLN A 62 26.14 25.77 -32.21
CA GLN A 62 25.93 26.29 -33.56
C GLN A 62 27.23 26.77 -34.20
N SER A 63 28.17 27.29 -33.41
CA SER A 63 29.46 27.79 -33.90
C SER A 63 30.52 26.68 -34.02
N GLU A 64 30.48 25.72 -33.11
CA GLU A 64 31.31 24.53 -33.17
C GLU A 64 30.65 23.53 -34.12
N THR A 65 31.08 23.54 -35.38
CA THR A 65 31.04 22.29 -36.14
C THR A 65 31.83 21.28 -35.33
N LEU A 66 31.21 20.16 -34.96
CA LEU A 66 31.87 19.05 -34.28
C LEU A 66 32.99 18.51 -35.19
N THR A 67 34.14 19.16 -35.19
CA THR A 67 35.30 18.88 -36.06
C THR A 67 35.94 17.53 -35.71
N GLY A 68 35.61 16.95 -34.55
CA GLY A 68 35.96 15.56 -34.18
C GLY A 68 34.99 14.50 -34.68
N PHE A 69 33.85 14.88 -35.29
CA PHE A 69 32.73 13.98 -35.62
C PHE A 69 32.56 13.75 -37.13
N GLU A 70 33.57 14.09 -37.95
CA GLU A 70 33.64 13.69 -39.36
C GLU A 70 33.65 12.15 -39.52
N ALA A 71 34.03 11.41 -38.48
CA ALA A 71 33.97 9.94 -38.49
C ALA A 71 32.54 9.36 -38.36
N ILE A 72 31.54 10.15 -37.92
CA ILE A 72 30.12 9.72 -37.80
C ILE A 72 29.24 10.43 -38.86
N ALA A 73 29.87 10.98 -39.91
CA ALA A 73 29.16 11.66 -40.99
C ALA A 73 28.20 10.74 -41.79
N ASP A 74 28.29 9.41 -41.63
CA ASP A 74 27.35 8.46 -42.23
C ASP A 74 26.20 8.13 -41.28
N TRP A 75 25.39 9.14 -40.96
CA TRP A 75 24.13 8.99 -40.23
C TRP A 75 23.23 7.88 -40.80
N PRO A 76 23.06 7.76 -42.14
CA PRO A 76 22.30 6.66 -42.73
C PRO A 76 22.86 5.28 -42.39
N ARG A 77 24.19 5.13 -42.29
CA ARG A 77 24.81 3.87 -41.86
C ARG A 77 24.58 3.60 -40.38
N LEU A 78 24.76 4.58 -39.50
CA LEU A 78 24.51 4.42 -38.06
C LEU A 78 23.05 4.06 -37.80
N GLU A 79 22.12 4.74 -38.47
CA GLU A 79 20.68 4.45 -38.42
C GLU A 79 20.41 3.00 -38.84
N ARG A 80 20.99 2.56 -39.95
CA ARG A 80 20.85 1.18 -40.45
C ARG A 80 21.40 0.15 -39.47
N GLU A 81 22.57 0.40 -38.89
CA GLU A 81 23.20 -0.49 -37.89
C GLU A 81 22.33 -0.59 -36.62
N MET A 82 21.80 0.53 -36.13
CA MET A 82 20.92 0.55 -34.95
C MET A 82 19.58 -0.13 -35.20
N LEU A 83 18.92 0.15 -36.33
CA LEU A 83 17.68 -0.52 -36.70
C LEU A 83 17.90 -2.02 -36.92
N GLY A 84 19.03 -2.41 -37.51
CA GLY A 84 19.44 -3.81 -37.64
C GLY A 84 19.55 -4.50 -36.29
N ASN A 85 20.24 -3.88 -35.33
CA ASN A 85 20.40 -4.43 -33.98
C ASN A 85 19.06 -4.59 -33.25
N ILE A 86 18.17 -3.59 -33.35
CA ILE A 86 16.82 -3.66 -32.78
C ILE A 86 16.01 -4.78 -33.44
N ALA A 87 16.05 -4.87 -34.77
CA ALA A 87 15.32 -5.90 -35.51
C ALA A 87 15.78 -7.32 -35.13
N VAL A 88 17.09 -7.54 -34.98
CA VAL A 88 17.65 -8.81 -34.50
C VAL A 88 17.19 -9.10 -33.07
N GLY A 89 17.24 -8.11 -32.17
CA GLY A 89 16.75 -8.27 -30.79
C GLY A 89 15.27 -8.65 -30.72
N VAL A 90 14.42 -8.01 -31.53
CA VAL A 90 12.99 -8.32 -31.62
C VAL A 90 12.76 -9.71 -32.21
N ALA A 91 13.51 -10.09 -33.25
CA ALA A 91 13.42 -11.42 -33.85
C ALA A 91 13.83 -12.51 -32.85
N ALA A 92 14.93 -12.32 -32.14
CA ALA A 92 15.40 -13.23 -31.09
C ALA A 92 14.37 -13.37 -29.95
N ALA A 93 13.77 -12.27 -29.51
CA ALA A 93 12.71 -12.28 -28.49
C ALA A 93 11.50 -13.10 -28.96
N ARG A 94 11.05 -12.93 -30.22
CA ARG A 94 9.94 -13.71 -30.79
C ARG A 94 10.25 -15.21 -30.89
N CYS A 95 11.49 -15.57 -31.23
CA CYS A 95 11.93 -16.96 -31.28
C CYS A 95 11.86 -17.66 -29.91
N ILE A 96 12.13 -16.93 -28.82
CA ILE A 96 12.13 -17.47 -27.46
C ILE A 96 10.75 -17.37 -26.80
N ASP A 97 9.85 -16.52 -27.31
CA ASP A 97 8.55 -16.21 -26.69
C ASP A 97 7.66 -17.45 -26.46
N HIS A 98 7.88 -18.51 -27.24
CA HIS A 98 7.14 -19.76 -27.19
C HIS A 98 7.88 -20.88 -26.43
N VAL A 99 9.16 -20.69 -26.11
CA VAL A 99 10.00 -21.70 -25.45
C VAL A 99 9.86 -21.55 -23.95
N GLY A 100 8.95 -22.31 -23.35
CA GLY A 100 8.90 -22.53 -21.90
C GLY A 100 7.66 -22.05 -21.17
N ARG A 101 6.75 -21.29 -21.80
CA ARG A 101 5.50 -20.85 -21.15
C ARG A 101 4.62 -22.03 -20.70
N GLY A 102 4.45 -23.06 -21.55
CA GLY A 102 3.64 -24.22 -21.21
C GLY A 102 4.24 -25.09 -20.09
N ARG A 103 5.57 -25.30 -20.12
CA ARG A 103 6.27 -26.11 -19.12
C ARG A 103 6.35 -25.42 -17.76
N ALA A 104 6.58 -24.10 -17.73
CA ALA A 104 6.58 -23.33 -16.49
C ALA A 104 5.18 -23.24 -15.85
N LEU A 105 4.13 -23.10 -16.66
CA LEU A 105 2.75 -23.09 -16.16
C LEU A 105 2.38 -24.44 -15.55
N PHE A 106 2.69 -25.55 -16.23
CA PHE A 106 2.43 -26.91 -15.72
C PHE A 106 3.18 -27.20 -14.41
N TRP A 107 4.46 -26.81 -14.30
CA TRP A 107 5.21 -27.01 -13.06
C TRP A 107 4.69 -26.15 -11.91
N ARG A 108 4.25 -24.91 -12.19
CA ARG A 108 3.66 -24.03 -11.16
C ARG A 108 2.30 -24.56 -10.67
N THR A 109 1.46 -25.08 -11.58
CA THR A 109 0.19 -25.68 -11.19
C THR A 109 0.40 -26.99 -10.44
N ALA A 110 1.32 -27.85 -10.89
CA ALA A 110 1.65 -29.11 -10.22
C ALA A 110 2.23 -28.90 -8.80
N PHE A 111 3.10 -27.90 -8.61
CA PHE A 111 3.58 -27.54 -7.28
C PHE A 111 2.46 -26.97 -6.40
N GLY A 112 1.61 -26.10 -6.95
CA GLY A 112 0.48 -25.52 -6.23
C GLY A 112 -0.53 -26.58 -5.77
N THR A 113 -0.88 -27.54 -6.63
CA THR A 113 -1.78 -28.64 -6.27
C THR A 113 -1.16 -29.58 -5.26
N GLY A 114 0.14 -29.89 -5.37
CA GLY A 114 0.87 -30.68 -4.39
C GLY A 114 0.88 -30.04 -3.00
N LEU A 115 1.20 -28.74 -2.92
CA LEU A 115 1.19 -27.99 -1.66
C LEU A 115 -0.21 -27.90 -1.04
N LEU A 116 -1.24 -27.68 -1.86
CA LEU A 116 -2.62 -27.65 -1.38
C LEU A 116 -3.07 -29.02 -0.85
N GLY A 117 -2.69 -30.11 -1.53
CA GLY A 117 -2.95 -31.47 -1.05
C GLY A 117 -2.28 -31.77 0.28
N LEU A 118 -1.01 -31.37 0.44
CA LEU A 118 -0.28 -31.49 1.71
C LEU A 118 -0.93 -30.64 2.82
N PHE A 119 -1.38 -29.43 2.49
CA PHE A 119 -2.08 -28.57 3.44
C PHE A 119 -3.40 -29.21 3.91
N ILE A 120 -4.21 -29.74 2.99
CA ILE A 120 -5.46 -30.43 3.34
C ILE A 120 -5.19 -31.70 4.17
N ALA A 121 -4.17 -32.47 3.81
CA ALA A 121 -3.79 -33.67 4.56
C ALA A 121 -3.29 -33.33 5.97
N ALA A 122 -2.47 -32.29 6.11
CA ALA A 122 -2.03 -31.79 7.41
C ALA A 122 -3.20 -31.24 8.23
N TRP A 123 -4.14 -30.52 7.58
CA TRP A 123 -5.34 -30.01 8.23
C TRP A 123 -6.21 -31.15 8.76
N ALA A 124 -6.43 -32.20 7.95
CA ALA A 124 -7.24 -33.35 8.32
C ALA A 124 -6.60 -34.19 9.45
N THR A 125 -5.28 -34.26 9.52
CA THR A 125 -4.58 -35.07 10.53
C THR A 125 -4.31 -34.31 11.83
N HIS A 126 -4.24 -32.98 11.81
CA HIS A 126 -3.75 -32.21 12.96
C HIS A 126 -4.77 -31.26 13.62
N ILE A 127 -5.95 -31.04 13.03
CA ILE A 127 -6.95 -30.12 13.60
C ILE A 127 -8.14 -30.89 14.21
N PRO A 128 -8.44 -30.69 15.50
CA PRO A 128 -9.57 -31.34 16.16
C PRO A 128 -10.90 -30.82 15.58
N PRO A 129 -11.93 -31.68 15.45
CA PRO A 129 -13.16 -31.41 14.71
C PRO A 129 -13.96 -30.21 15.25
N GLU A 130 -13.69 -29.78 16.48
CA GLU A 130 -14.36 -28.67 17.15
C GLU A 130 -13.91 -27.30 16.62
N GLN A 131 -12.66 -27.17 16.17
CA GLN A 131 -12.18 -25.93 15.54
C GLN A 131 -12.68 -25.79 14.09
N THR A 132 -12.91 -26.89 13.39
CA THR A 132 -13.38 -26.89 11.99
C THR A 132 -14.78 -26.29 11.86
N GLN A 133 -15.64 -26.48 12.87
CA GLN A 133 -16.99 -25.90 12.89
C GLN A 133 -16.98 -24.37 13.06
N ASN A 134 -16.02 -23.83 13.82
CA ASN A 134 -15.84 -22.39 14.02
C ASN A 134 -15.27 -21.70 12.77
N VAL A 135 -14.38 -22.38 12.04
CA VAL A 135 -13.84 -21.87 10.77
C VAL A 135 -14.91 -21.92 9.67
N LEU A 136 -15.68 -23.01 9.59
CA LEU A 136 -16.75 -23.15 8.59
C LEU A 136 -17.88 -22.14 8.79
N SER A 137 -18.26 -21.85 10.03
CA SER A 137 -19.24 -20.81 10.35
C SER A 137 -18.71 -19.41 10.01
N SER A 138 -17.44 -19.13 10.30
CA SER A 138 -16.79 -17.86 9.92
C SER A 138 -16.70 -17.70 8.39
N PHE A 139 -16.39 -18.78 7.67
CA PHE A 139 -16.31 -18.76 6.21
C PHE A 139 -17.69 -18.55 5.56
N ARG A 140 -18.75 -19.18 6.08
CA ARG A 140 -20.14 -18.94 5.65
C ARG A 140 -20.62 -17.52 5.94
N GLN A 141 -20.13 -16.90 7.02
CA GLN A 141 -20.42 -15.51 7.37
C GLN A 141 -19.75 -14.53 6.40
N VAL A 142 -18.50 -14.80 5.98
CA VAL A 142 -17.79 -14.01 4.96
C VAL A 142 -18.40 -14.19 3.56
N LEU A 143 -18.89 -15.38 3.23
CA LEU A 143 -19.63 -15.66 1.99
C LEU A 143 -21.11 -15.21 2.02
N GLY A 144 -21.59 -14.63 3.14
CA GLY A 144 -22.90 -13.99 3.21
C GLY A 144 -24.11 -14.94 3.21
N LEU A 145 -23.95 -16.19 3.65
CA LEU A 145 -24.97 -17.23 3.54
C LEU A 145 -25.81 -17.46 4.81
N GLU A 146 -25.78 -16.57 5.81
CA GLU A 146 -26.53 -16.73 7.08
C GLU A 146 -27.42 -15.51 7.43
N PRO A 147 -28.62 -15.70 8.01
CA PRO A 147 -29.57 -14.61 8.30
C PRO A 147 -29.10 -13.75 9.47
N ARG A 148 -29.04 -12.42 9.27
CA ARG A 148 -28.75 -11.42 10.30
C ARG A 148 -29.71 -11.56 11.50
N HIS A 149 -29.28 -12.21 12.58
CA HIS A 149 -30.06 -12.30 13.81
C HIS A 149 -29.83 -11.09 14.74
N SER A 150 -30.94 -10.38 15.00
CA SER A 150 -31.37 -9.58 16.15
C SER A 150 -30.38 -8.64 16.90
N LEU A 151 -30.78 -7.36 16.93
CA LEU A 151 -30.20 -6.18 17.59
C LEU A 151 -30.28 -6.21 19.14
N SER A 152 -29.80 -7.25 19.82
CA SER A 152 -29.68 -7.22 21.29
C SER A 152 -28.22 -7.31 21.72
N PRO A 153 -27.67 -6.34 22.47
CA PRO A 153 -26.27 -6.37 22.90
C PRO A 153 -26.08 -7.52 23.89
N VAL A 154 -25.27 -8.51 23.50
CA VAL A 154 -24.94 -9.65 24.36
C VAL A 154 -23.59 -9.38 25.02
N VAL A 155 -23.60 -9.34 26.35
CA VAL A 155 -22.39 -9.23 27.18
C VAL A 155 -22.06 -10.64 27.69
N ARG A 156 -20.86 -11.14 27.36
CA ARG A 156 -20.39 -12.46 27.80
C ARG A 156 -19.10 -12.29 28.58
N THR A 157 -19.07 -12.80 29.81
CA THR A 157 -17.85 -12.89 30.61
C THR A 157 -17.12 -14.19 30.26
N THR A 158 -15.83 -14.08 29.92
CA THR A 158 -14.91 -15.20 29.70
C THR A 158 -13.82 -15.18 30.78
N PRO A 159 -13.14 -16.30 31.06
CA PRO A 159 -12.08 -16.36 32.09
C PRO A 159 -10.97 -15.32 31.90
N ASP A 160 -10.73 -14.91 30.66
CA ASP A 160 -9.67 -13.98 30.27
C ASP A 160 -10.16 -12.53 30.06
N GLY A 161 -11.47 -12.27 30.13
CA GLY A 161 -12.00 -10.93 29.89
C GLY A 161 -13.50 -10.85 29.61
N ILE A 162 -14.00 -9.63 29.41
CA ILE A 162 -15.40 -9.35 29.09
C ILE A 162 -15.51 -9.03 27.61
N ALA A 163 -16.35 -9.78 26.88
CA ALA A 163 -16.66 -9.49 25.49
C ALA A 163 -18.09 -8.92 25.38
N VAL A 164 -18.21 -7.75 24.77
CA VAL A 164 -19.50 -7.13 24.42
C VAL A 164 -19.67 -7.18 22.92
N ARG A 165 -20.74 -7.82 22.45
CA ARG A 165 -21.11 -7.84 21.04
C ARG A 165 -22.33 -6.96 20.83
N ALA A 166 -22.15 -5.85 20.11
CA ALA A 166 -23.23 -4.93 19.75
C ALA A 166 -23.07 -4.51 18.28
N GLN A 167 -24.16 -4.61 17.50
CA GLN A 167 -24.23 -4.11 16.12
C GLN A 167 -23.09 -4.57 15.19
N GLY A 168 -22.68 -5.85 15.31
CA GLY A 168 -21.62 -6.43 14.47
C GLY A 168 -20.19 -6.09 14.90
N ALA A 169 -20.00 -5.23 15.89
CA ALA A 169 -18.70 -4.99 16.52
C ALA A 169 -18.58 -5.83 17.81
N THR A 170 -17.38 -6.39 18.04
CA THR A 170 -17.04 -7.09 19.27
C THR A 170 -15.94 -6.30 19.98
N LEU A 171 -16.23 -5.81 21.17
CA LEU A 171 -15.27 -5.14 22.04
C LEU A 171 -14.91 -6.09 23.18
N THR A 172 -13.63 -6.44 23.30
CA THR A 172 -13.13 -7.32 24.35
C THR A 172 -12.22 -6.53 25.27
N ILE A 173 -12.59 -6.46 26.56
CA ILE A 173 -11.77 -5.88 27.62
C ILE A 173 -11.15 -7.03 28.40
N LEU A 174 -9.83 -7.20 28.28
CA LEU A 174 -9.06 -8.17 29.05
C LEU A 174 -8.90 -7.65 30.48
N HIS A 175 -9.12 -8.51 31.48
CA HIS A 175 -8.96 -8.14 32.88
C HIS A 175 -8.19 -9.22 33.65
N PRO A 176 -7.47 -8.85 34.72
CA PRO A 176 -6.85 -9.82 35.61
C PRO A 176 -7.92 -10.70 36.31
N PRO A 177 -7.56 -11.90 36.81
CA PRO A 177 -8.51 -12.91 37.28
C PRO A 177 -9.35 -12.51 38.52
N SER A 178 -9.10 -11.36 39.13
CA SER A 178 -9.80 -10.85 40.31
C SER A 178 -10.65 -9.60 40.07
N ALA A 179 -11.09 -9.36 38.83
CA ALA A 179 -11.88 -8.18 38.50
C ALA A 179 -13.37 -8.30 38.90
N VAL A 180 -13.94 -7.22 39.43
CA VAL A 180 -15.38 -7.09 39.68
C VAL A 180 -16.03 -6.46 38.45
N VAL A 181 -17.05 -7.09 37.89
CA VAL A 181 -17.75 -6.63 36.69
C VAL A 181 -19.17 -6.23 37.07
N SER A 182 -19.51 -4.97 36.81
CA SER A 182 -20.87 -4.44 37.00
C SER A 182 -21.43 -3.94 35.67
N LEU A 183 -22.65 -4.37 35.33
CA LEU A 183 -23.39 -3.88 34.18
C LEU A 183 -24.52 -2.96 34.67
N SER A 184 -24.53 -1.72 34.22
CA SER A 184 -25.61 -0.76 34.51
C SER A 184 -26.51 -0.61 33.28
N GLY A 185 -27.72 -1.16 33.38
CA GLY A 185 -28.85 -0.93 32.45
C GLY A 185 -30.12 -0.62 33.25
N PRO A 186 -31.33 -0.69 32.66
CA PRO A 186 -32.59 -0.49 33.39
C PRO A 186 -32.81 -1.47 34.55
N SER A 187 -31.95 -2.48 34.70
CA SER A 187 -31.79 -3.29 35.91
C SER A 187 -30.29 -3.48 36.15
N VAL A 188 -29.83 -3.28 37.39
CA VAL A 188 -28.42 -3.47 37.74
C VAL A 188 -28.21 -4.92 38.17
N VAL A 189 -27.35 -5.64 37.45
CA VAL A 189 -26.95 -7.00 37.80
C VAL A 189 -25.47 -7.00 38.15
N SER A 190 -25.15 -7.39 39.38
CA SER A 190 -23.78 -7.53 39.89
C SER A 190 -23.54 -8.99 40.25
N ALA A 191 -22.43 -9.54 39.75
CA ALA A 191 -21.93 -10.85 40.17
C ALA A 191 -20.52 -10.69 40.73
N ARG A 192 -20.25 -11.33 41.86
CA ARG A 192 -18.91 -11.38 42.47
C ARG A 192 -18.58 -12.86 42.66
N TYR A 193 -17.47 -13.27 42.05
CA TYR A 193 -16.89 -14.60 41.96
C TYR A 193 -17.46 -15.56 40.89
N VAL A 194 -16.53 -16.01 40.03
CA VAL A 194 -16.67 -17.16 39.12
C VAL A 194 -15.76 -18.25 39.69
N ASP A 195 -16.31 -19.43 39.95
CA ASP A 195 -15.54 -20.59 40.36
C ASP A 195 -14.79 -21.17 39.16
N GLY A 196 -13.46 -21.32 39.31
CA GLY A 196 -12.53 -21.58 38.21
C GLY A 196 -12.55 -23.00 37.65
N GLU A 197 -13.17 -23.97 38.36
CA GLU A 197 -13.21 -25.36 37.91
C GLU A 197 -14.52 -25.76 37.23
N THR A 198 -15.64 -25.10 37.55
CA THR A 198 -16.98 -25.55 37.13
C THR A 198 -17.72 -24.56 36.23
N GLY A 199 -17.30 -23.29 36.19
CA GLY A 199 -17.93 -22.25 35.36
C GLY A 199 -19.35 -21.87 35.78
N GLN A 200 -19.83 -22.31 36.95
CA GLN A 200 -21.12 -21.89 37.51
C GLN A 200 -21.02 -20.49 38.13
N VAL A 201 -22.03 -19.66 37.86
CA VAL A 201 -22.14 -18.31 38.40
C VAL A 201 -23.19 -18.30 39.49
N THR A 202 -22.79 -18.07 40.74
CA THR A 202 -23.72 -17.92 41.87
C THR A 202 -24.13 -16.45 42.01
N ILE A 203 -25.32 -16.11 41.51
CA ILE A 203 -25.88 -14.75 41.62
C ILE A 203 -26.40 -14.55 43.05
N THR A 204 -25.76 -13.71 43.86
CA THR A 204 -26.11 -13.61 45.29
C THR A 204 -27.13 -12.51 45.63
N LYS A 205 -27.34 -11.46 44.81
CA LYS A 205 -28.42 -10.48 45.08
C LYS A 205 -28.97 -9.83 43.81
N VAL A 206 -30.30 -9.80 43.70
CA VAL A 206 -31.04 -8.95 42.76
C VAL A 206 -31.72 -7.88 43.59
N TYR A 207 -31.41 -6.60 43.34
CA TYR A 207 -32.20 -5.49 43.87
C TYR A 207 -33.15 -5.03 42.77
N GLY A 208 -34.45 -5.21 42.99
CA GLY A 208 -35.49 -4.62 42.16
C GLY A 208 -35.91 -3.27 42.71
N GLN A 209 -36.13 -2.31 41.81
CA GLN A 209 -37.04 -1.18 42.02
C GLN A 209 -38.13 -1.26 40.96
#